data_AF-A0A4X2K9A5-F1
#
_entry.id   AF-A0A4X2K9A5-F1
#
_cell.length_a   1.000
_cell.length_b   1.000
_cell.length_c   1.000
_cell.angle_alpha   90.00
_cell.angle_beta   90.00
_cell.angle_gamma   90.00
#
_symmetry.space_group_name_H-M   'P 1'
#
loop_
_entity.id
_entity.type
_entity.pdbx_description
1 polymer ?
#
loop_
_entity_poly.entity_id
_entity_poly.type
_entity_poly.pdbx_seq_one_letter_code
_entity_poly.pdbx_strand_id
1 'polypeptide(L)'
;MCDAHLRGPSGIITSPNFPIQYDNNAHCVWVITAINPAKVRLFYSSNQVAFQMIGRLLTLLNAGTHDKVCCPPLGKNVIKLTFEEFDLERGYDTLTVGDGGQDGDQKTVLYVLTGNTVPDLIVSTNHQMWLLFQTDSSSSSLGFKASYEEIEQGSCGDPGVPAYGRREGSRFRHGDTLKFECQPAFELVGQKAITCQKNNQWSAKKPGCVCK
;
A
#
# COMPACT_ATOMS: atom_id res chain seq x y z
N MET A 1 19.87 4.15 5.18
CA MET A 1 19.37 4.87 6.37
C MET A 1 18.03 4.24 6.71
N CYS A 2 17.95 3.51 7.82
CA CYS A 2 16.67 3.03 8.33
C CYS A 2 16.20 3.91 9.49
N ASP A 3 14.98 3.66 9.98
CA ASP A 3 14.27 4.55 10.91
C ASP A 3 13.82 5.86 10.28
N ALA A 4 12.64 5.84 9.64
CA ALA A 4 12.09 7.03 9.02
C ALA A 4 10.56 7.12 9.15
N HIS A 5 10.09 8.36 9.32
CA HIS A 5 8.68 8.70 9.19
C HIS A 5 8.42 9.33 7.82
N LEU A 6 7.81 8.55 6.94
CA LEU A 6 7.58 8.89 5.54
C LEU A 6 6.19 9.50 5.38
N ARG A 7 6.14 10.62 4.66
CA ARG A 7 4.91 11.33 4.34
C ARG A 7 4.94 11.75 2.88
N GLY A 8 3.85 11.51 2.17
CA GLY A 8 3.71 11.92 0.79
C GLY A 8 2.97 10.88 -0.05
N PRO A 9 2.57 11.26 -1.28
CA PRO A 9 1.74 10.42 -2.13
C PRO A 9 2.45 9.16 -2.64
N SER A 10 3.77 9.11 -2.60
CA SER A 10 4.57 7.93 -2.94
C SER A 10 6.00 8.05 -2.41
N GLY A 11 6.74 6.95 -2.45
CA GLY A 11 8.16 6.90 -2.13
C GLY A 11 8.75 5.49 -2.27
N ILE A 12 10.05 5.39 -1.99
CA ILE A 12 10.82 4.14 -2.09
C ILE A 12 11.43 3.83 -0.72
N ILE A 13 11.41 2.56 -0.35
CA ILE A 13 12.00 2.01 0.87
C ILE A 13 12.89 0.86 0.48
N THR A 14 14.11 0.85 1.00
CA THR A 14 15.08 -0.21 0.76
C THR A 14 15.62 -0.72 2.09
N SER A 15 15.99 -2.00 2.12
CA SER A 15 16.81 -2.52 3.21
C SER A 15 18.12 -1.72 3.32
N PRO A 16 18.73 -1.62 4.50
CA PRO A 16 20.07 -1.06 4.64
C PRO A 16 21.04 -1.69 3.64
N ASN A 17 21.93 -0.88 3.06
CA ASN A 17 22.97 -1.26 2.11
C ASN A 17 22.51 -1.74 0.72
N PHE A 18 21.20 -1.87 0.46
CA PHE A 18 20.69 -2.29 -0.85
C PHE A 18 21.32 -1.47 -2.01
N PRO A 19 21.77 -2.10 -3.12
CA PRO A 19 21.57 -3.50 -3.52
C PRO A 19 22.64 -4.48 -3.00
N ILE A 20 23.40 -4.10 -1.98
CA ILE A 20 24.33 -4.98 -1.27
C ILE A 20 23.59 -5.62 -0.09
N GLN A 21 24.10 -6.76 0.37
CA GLN A 21 23.54 -7.47 1.52
C GLN A 21 23.38 -6.57 2.76
N TYR A 22 22.28 -6.76 3.49
CA TYR A 22 22.03 -6.05 4.73
C TYR A 22 22.93 -6.57 5.88
N ASP A 23 23.01 -5.79 6.95
CA ASP A 23 23.75 -6.18 8.16
C ASP A 23 22.90 -7.07 9.07
N ASN A 24 23.56 -7.98 9.79
CA ASN A 24 22.94 -8.80 10.83
C ASN A 24 22.57 -7.96 12.06
N ASN A 25 21.64 -8.43 12.87
CA ASN A 25 21.11 -7.77 14.08
C ASN A 25 20.50 -6.39 13.79
N ALA A 26 20.12 -6.12 12.54
CA ALA A 26 19.38 -4.94 12.16
C ALA A 26 17.98 -4.94 12.79
N HIS A 27 17.56 -3.76 13.24
CA HIS A 27 16.21 -3.48 13.71
C HIS A 27 15.80 -2.12 13.15
N CYS A 28 14.97 -2.12 12.12
CA CYS A 28 14.68 -0.95 11.32
C CYS A 28 13.17 -0.74 11.20
N VAL A 29 12.70 0.48 11.46
CA VAL A 29 11.28 0.84 11.42
C VAL A 29 11.00 1.92 10.39
N TRP A 30 10.00 1.72 9.54
CA TRP A 30 9.48 2.78 8.68
C TRP A 30 8.00 2.99 8.97
N VAL A 31 7.60 4.23 9.22
CA VAL A 31 6.19 4.59 9.41
C VAL A 31 5.76 5.47 8.24
N ILE A 32 4.84 4.97 7.42
CA ILE A 32 4.28 5.64 6.26
C ILE A 32 2.92 6.22 6.64
N THR A 33 2.73 7.52 6.46
CA THR A 33 1.45 8.17 6.73
C THR A 33 0.92 8.83 5.47
N ALA A 34 -0.26 8.40 5.03
CA ALA A 34 -0.96 9.00 3.90
C ALA A 34 -1.35 10.45 4.25
N ILE A 35 -0.97 11.39 3.40
CA ILE A 35 -1.31 12.80 3.54
C ILE A 35 -2.67 12.99 2.88
N ASN A 36 -3.73 13.07 3.69
CA ASN A 36 -5.04 13.43 3.16
C ASN A 36 -4.99 14.85 2.53
N PRO A 37 -5.15 15.01 1.20
CA PRO A 37 -5.16 16.33 0.57
C PRO A 37 -6.37 17.17 1.00
N ALA A 38 -7.38 16.57 1.64
CA ALA A 38 -8.64 17.20 2.01
C ALA A 38 -8.70 17.69 3.46
N LYS A 39 -7.57 17.84 4.17
CA LYS A 39 -7.55 18.56 5.47
C LYS A 39 -7.69 20.07 5.25
N VAL A 40 -8.80 20.51 4.66
CA VAL A 40 -9.22 21.92 4.69
C VAL A 40 -9.53 22.23 6.15
N ARG A 41 -8.68 23.02 6.81
CA ARG A 41 -9.03 23.65 8.10
C ARG A 41 -10.11 24.69 7.81
N LEU A 42 -11.37 24.33 8.02
CA LEU A 42 -12.45 25.30 8.06
C LEU A 42 -12.31 26.09 9.36
N PHE A 43 -11.93 27.37 9.25
CA PHE A 43 -12.02 28.31 10.35
C PHE A 43 -13.43 28.89 10.37
N TYR A 44 -14.25 28.47 11.32
CA TYR A 44 -15.49 29.18 11.64
C TYR A 44 -15.15 30.30 12.62
N SER A 45 -15.03 31.54 12.15
CA SER A 45 -15.23 32.69 13.04
C SER A 45 -16.73 32.88 13.21
N SER A 46 -17.15 33.39 14.36
CA SER A 46 -18.53 33.40 14.86
C SER A 46 -19.58 34.17 14.05
N ASN A 47 -19.32 34.47 12.76
CA ASN A 47 -20.28 35.07 11.83
C ASN A 47 -20.11 34.47 10.41
N GLN A 48 -20.77 33.34 10.16
CA GLN A 48 -21.24 32.78 8.88
C GLN A 48 -20.49 33.05 7.55
N VAL A 49 -19.15 33.09 7.53
CA VAL A 49 -18.38 33.10 6.26
C VAL A 49 -17.49 31.86 6.21
N ALA A 50 -17.71 31.01 5.21
CA ALA A 50 -16.87 29.85 4.94
C ALA A 50 -15.76 30.24 3.96
N PHE A 51 -14.53 29.90 4.29
CA PHE A 51 -13.36 30.11 3.44
C PHE A 51 -12.76 28.76 3.05
N GLN A 52 -12.45 28.57 1.78
CA GLN A 52 -11.70 27.42 1.29
C GLN A 52 -10.29 27.86 0.89
N MET A 53 -9.29 27.07 1.33
CA MET A 53 -7.91 27.18 0.87
C MET A 53 -7.70 26.16 -0.24
N ILE A 54 -7.55 26.61 -1.48
CA ILE A 54 -7.11 25.78 -2.61
C ILE A 54 -5.72 26.29 -3.01
N GLY A 55 -4.66 25.56 -2.62
CA GLY A 55 -3.28 26.04 -2.80
C GLY A 55 -2.99 27.28 -1.95
N ARG A 56 -2.56 28.40 -2.58
CA ARG A 56 -2.31 29.70 -1.92
C ARG A 56 -3.47 30.71 -2.05
N LEU A 57 -4.55 30.34 -2.73
CA LEU A 57 -5.66 31.26 -3.01
C LEU A 57 -6.78 31.06 -1.98
N LEU A 58 -7.24 32.16 -1.39
CA LEU A 58 -8.38 32.20 -0.47
C LEU A 58 -9.65 32.51 -1.28
N THR A 59 -10.63 31.60 -1.26
CA THR A 59 -11.92 31.80 -1.94
C THR A 59 -13.06 31.96 -0.93
N LEU A 60 -13.90 32.98 -1.15
CA LEU A 60 -15.12 33.25 -0.37
C LEU A 60 -16.26 32.35 -0.86
N LEU A 61 -16.91 31.62 0.05
CA LEU A 61 -18.13 30.85 -0.24
C LEU A 61 -19.32 31.50 0.47
N ASN A 62 -20.38 31.80 -0.28
CA ASN A 62 -21.61 32.36 0.27
C ASN A 62 -22.50 31.24 0.83
N ALA A 63 -22.77 31.25 2.13
CA ALA A 63 -23.57 30.23 2.80
C ALA A 63 -25.08 30.50 2.61
N GLY A 64 -25.62 30.04 1.48
CA GLY A 64 -27.06 29.97 1.26
C GLY A 64 -27.70 28.85 2.11
N THR A 65 -28.86 29.16 2.69
CA THR A 65 -29.76 28.33 3.49
C THR A 65 -29.71 26.81 3.28
N HIS A 66 -29.41 26.08 4.36
CA HIS A 66 -29.86 24.72 4.67
C HIS A 66 -29.74 23.57 3.65
N ASP A 67 -28.94 23.69 2.59
CA ASP A 67 -28.42 22.51 1.93
C ASP A 67 -27.17 22.05 2.67
N LYS A 68 -27.23 20.82 3.19
CA LYS A 68 -26.04 20.06 3.56
C LYS A 68 -25.09 20.17 2.38
N VAL A 69 -24.07 21.01 2.51
CA VAL A 69 -22.84 20.82 1.75
C VAL A 69 -22.34 19.48 2.24
N CYS A 70 -22.76 18.42 1.54
CA CYS A 70 -22.05 17.17 1.54
C CYS A 70 -20.65 17.57 1.09
N CYS A 71 -19.77 17.85 2.04
CA CYS A 71 -18.36 17.60 1.82
C CYS A 71 -18.32 16.25 1.11
N PRO A 72 -17.75 16.15 -0.10
CA PRO A 72 -17.41 14.85 -0.65
C PRO A 72 -16.76 14.06 0.48
N PRO A 73 -17.16 12.81 0.75
CA PRO A 73 -16.57 12.03 1.83
C PRO A 73 -15.06 12.14 1.68
N LEU A 74 -14.41 12.71 2.70
CA LEU A 74 -12.96 12.90 2.75
C LEU A 74 -12.34 11.54 2.49
N GLY A 75 -11.87 11.29 1.26
CA GLY A 75 -11.22 10.03 0.93
C GLY A 75 -10.04 9.87 1.87
N LYS A 76 -10.13 8.93 2.81
CA LYS A 76 -8.97 8.57 3.62
C LYS A 76 -8.08 7.73 2.72
N ASN A 77 -7.12 8.34 2.06
CA ASN A 77 -6.15 7.59 1.28
C ASN A 77 -5.53 6.49 2.14
N VAL A 78 -5.36 5.31 1.54
CA VAL A 78 -4.66 4.18 2.13
C VAL A 78 -3.34 3.98 1.39
N ILE A 79 -2.44 3.19 1.98
CA ILE A 79 -1.10 2.97 1.45
C ILE A 79 -1.08 1.63 0.73
N LYS A 80 -0.72 1.65 -0.56
CA LYS A 80 -0.35 0.45 -1.31
C LYS A 80 1.17 0.30 -1.25
N LEU A 81 1.64 -0.89 -0.90
CA LEU A 81 3.03 -1.30 -0.89
C LEU A 81 3.27 -2.36 -1.97
N THR A 82 4.28 -2.16 -2.79
CA THR A 82 4.72 -3.09 -3.83
C THR A 82 6.21 -3.36 -3.72
N PHE A 83 6.64 -4.57 -4.11
CA PHE A 83 8.04 -4.99 -4.06
C PHE A 83 8.57 -5.18 -5.48
N GLU A 84 9.73 -4.60 -5.76
CA GLU A 84 10.48 -4.83 -6.99
C GLU A 84 11.46 -6.00 -6.79
N GLU A 85 12.15 -6.00 -5.64
CA GLU A 85 13.09 -7.02 -5.23
C GLU A 85 12.84 -7.43 -3.77
N PHE A 86 13.02 -8.72 -3.47
CA PHE A 86 12.82 -9.27 -2.14
C PHE A 86 13.63 -10.55 -1.94
N ASP A 87 14.64 -10.49 -1.08
CA ASP A 87 15.53 -11.60 -0.77
C ASP A 87 16.05 -11.47 0.68
N LEU A 88 15.39 -12.17 1.60
CA LEU A 88 15.72 -12.27 3.01
C LEU A 88 16.06 -13.71 3.38
N GLU A 89 16.81 -13.91 4.47
CA GLU A 89 17.04 -15.24 5.03
C GLU A 89 15.71 -15.89 5.42
N ARG A 90 15.41 -17.05 4.81
CA ARG A 90 14.11 -17.71 4.95
C ARG A 90 13.90 -18.24 6.36
N GLY A 91 12.93 -17.65 7.06
CA GLY A 91 12.45 -18.08 8.37
C GLY A 91 13.16 -17.45 9.57
N TYR A 92 14.19 -16.63 9.32
CA TYR A 92 15.02 -16.01 10.36
C TYR A 92 14.93 -14.49 10.27
N ASP A 93 15.19 -13.95 9.08
CA ASP A 93 15.05 -12.52 8.82
C ASP A 93 13.64 -12.20 8.32
N THR A 94 13.07 -11.11 8.84
CA THR A 94 11.68 -10.78 8.57
C THR A 94 11.47 -9.31 8.26
N LEU A 95 10.59 -9.05 7.28
CA LEU A 95 9.95 -7.76 7.08
C LEU A 95 8.48 -7.90 7.49
N THR A 96 8.14 -7.35 8.66
CA THR A 96 6.78 -7.32 9.17
C THR A 96 6.08 -6.05 8.69
N VAL A 97 4.85 -6.20 8.19
CA VAL A 97 4.00 -5.10 7.69
C VAL A 97 2.79 -4.97 8.59
N GLY A 98 2.53 -3.78 9.13
CA GLY A 98 1.37 -3.51 9.98
C GLY A 98 0.54 -2.29 9.57
N ASP A 99 -0.73 -2.30 10.00
CA ASP A 99 -1.80 -1.42 9.51
C ASP A 99 -2.27 -0.40 10.56
N GLY A 100 -1.43 0.61 10.77
CA GLY A 100 -1.64 1.66 11.77
C GLY A 100 -1.38 1.17 13.19
N GLY A 101 -1.89 1.92 14.17
CA GLY A 101 -1.58 1.67 15.58
C GLY A 101 -0.16 2.08 15.94
N GLN A 102 0.42 1.43 16.94
CA GLN A 102 1.84 1.58 17.27
C GLN A 102 2.68 0.62 16.42
N ASP A 103 3.88 1.06 16.04
CA ASP A 103 4.84 0.21 15.33
C ASP A 103 5.20 -1.02 16.18
N GLY A 104 5.20 -2.19 15.55
CA GLY A 104 5.46 -3.47 16.22
C GLY A 104 4.26 -4.08 16.98
N ASP A 105 3.08 -3.45 16.99
CA ASP A 105 1.89 -4.04 17.62
C ASP A 105 1.42 -5.29 16.85
N GLN A 106 1.50 -6.46 17.50
CA GLN A 106 1.09 -7.74 16.92
C GLN A 106 -0.38 -7.75 16.47
N LYS A 107 -1.25 -6.92 17.05
CA LYS A 107 -2.68 -6.86 16.67
C LYS A 107 -2.92 -6.20 15.33
N THR A 108 -1.99 -5.39 14.84
CA THR A 108 -2.12 -4.66 13.56
C THR A 108 -1.26 -5.25 12.45
N VAL A 109 -0.56 -6.37 12.71
CA VAL A 109 0.23 -7.07 11.70
C VAL A 109 -0.66 -7.63 10.59
N LEU A 110 -0.34 -7.27 9.35
CA LEU A 110 -0.94 -7.82 8.13
C LEU A 110 -0.15 -9.02 7.63
N TYR A 111 1.17 -8.88 7.54
CA TYR A 111 2.07 -9.88 6.97
C TYR A 111 3.40 -9.92 7.70
N VAL A 112 3.97 -11.12 7.79
CA VAL A 112 5.37 -11.35 8.17
C VAL A 112 6.04 -11.99 6.95
N LEU A 113 6.94 -11.25 6.31
CA LEU A 113 7.53 -11.63 5.02
C LEU A 113 8.96 -12.12 5.24
N THR A 114 9.35 -13.18 4.53
CA THR A 114 10.69 -13.79 4.61
C THR A 114 11.00 -14.59 3.35
N GLY A 115 12.26 -14.98 3.15
CA GLY A 115 12.72 -15.71 1.97
C GLY A 115 12.89 -14.83 0.74
N ASN A 116 12.84 -15.45 -0.43
CA ASN A 116 13.27 -14.86 -1.71
C ASN A 116 12.16 -14.76 -2.77
N THR A 117 10.91 -14.91 -2.35
CA THR A 117 9.76 -14.78 -3.25
C THR A 117 9.20 -13.38 -3.11
N VAL A 118 9.17 -12.63 -4.23
CA VAL A 118 8.57 -11.29 -4.27
C VAL A 118 7.11 -11.35 -3.80
N PRO A 119 6.76 -10.64 -2.70
CA PRO A 119 5.40 -10.60 -2.20
C PRO A 119 4.43 -9.94 -3.18
N ASP A 120 3.16 -10.32 -3.10
CA ASP A 120 2.11 -9.57 -3.78
C ASP A 120 1.98 -8.16 -3.19
N LEU A 121 1.34 -7.25 -3.93
CA LEU A 121 1.02 -5.95 -3.40
C LEU A 121 0.20 -6.08 -2.11
N ILE A 122 0.45 -5.18 -1.17
CA ILE A 122 -0.27 -5.11 0.11
C ILE A 122 -0.90 -3.74 0.20
N VAL A 123 -2.20 -3.68 0.53
CA VAL A 123 -2.89 -2.41 0.76
C VAL A 123 -3.34 -2.32 2.21
N SER A 124 -2.97 -1.23 2.89
CA SER A 124 -3.43 -0.95 4.25
C SER A 124 -4.94 -0.67 4.28
N THR A 125 -5.61 -0.94 5.38
CA THR A 125 -6.98 -0.47 5.65
C THR A 125 -7.00 0.88 6.38
N ASN A 126 -5.86 1.26 6.95
CA ASN A 126 -5.63 2.51 7.66
C ASN A 126 -4.85 3.52 6.79
N HIS A 127 -4.89 4.78 7.21
CA HIS A 127 -4.13 5.90 6.63
C HIS A 127 -2.66 5.95 7.10
N GLN A 128 -2.25 4.96 7.90
CA GLN A 128 -0.88 4.79 8.36
C GLN A 128 -0.53 3.31 8.24
N MET A 129 0.67 3.02 7.75
CA MET A 129 1.24 1.69 7.65
C MET A 129 2.63 1.75 8.29
N TRP A 130 3.06 0.67 8.94
CA TRP A 130 4.44 0.56 9.43
C TRP A 130 5.11 -0.71 8.91
N LEU A 131 6.41 -0.63 8.73
CA LEU A 131 7.29 -1.73 8.34
C LEU A 131 8.33 -1.92 9.43
N LEU A 132 8.53 -3.16 9.87
CA LEU A 132 9.57 -3.54 10.82
C LEU A 132 10.45 -4.60 10.18
N PHE A 133 11.69 -4.23 9.87
CA PHE A 133 12.70 -5.14 9.37
C PHE A 133 13.61 -5.58 10.52
N GLN A 134 13.64 -6.88 10.79
CA GLN A 134 14.42 -7.50 11.85
C GLN A 134 15.25 -8.64 11.29
N THR A 135 16.53 -8.69 11.68
CA THR A 135 17.47 -9.72 11.25
C THR A 135 18.16 -10.39 12.43
N ASP A 136 18.62 -11.63 12.24
CA ASP A 136 19.29 -12.39 13.28
C ASP A 136 20.82 -12.12 13.32
N SER A 137 21.59 -12.92 14.07
CA SER A 137 23.04 -12.71 14.23
C SER A 137 23.93 -13.16 13.06
N SER A 138 23.37 -13.84 12.06
CA SER A 138 24.07 -14.53 10.97
C SER A 138 23.37 -14.36 9.62
N SER A 139 24.02 -14.81 8.54
CA SER A 139 23.38 -15.06 7.24
C SER A 139 22.50 -13.94 6.64
N SER A 140 23.10 -12.88 6.12
CA SER A 140 22.35 -11.88 5.36
C SER A 140 22.19 -12.21 3.87
N SER A 141 21.19 -11.58 3.25
CA SER A 141 20.86 -11.67 1.81
C SER A 141 20.78 -10.28 1.18
N LEU A 142 20.45 -10.16 -0.12
CA LEU A 142 20.46 -8.88 -0.84
C LEU A 142 19.47 -7.83 -0.29
N GLY A 143 18.42 -8.29 0.40
CA GLY A 143 17.42 -7.43 1.03
C GLY A 143 16.24 -7.14 0.12
N PHE A 144 15.68 -5.93 0.20
CA PHE A 144 14.47 -5.61 -0.53
C PHE A 144 14.46 -4.17 -1.06
N LYS A 145 13.69 -3.98 -2.13
CA LYS A 145 13.32 -2.67 -2.68
C LYS A 145 11.82 -2.63 -2.84
N ALA A 146 11.18 -1.81 -2.02
CA ALA A 146 9.75 -1.59 -2.00
C ALA A 146 9.40 -0.16 -2.42
N SER A 147 8.27 0.01 -3.09
CA SER A 147 7.66 1.30 -3.35
C SER A 147 6.32 1.38 -2.66
N TYR A 148 5.98 2.55 -2.13
CA TYR A 148 4.65 2.83 -1.61
C TYR A 148 3.99 3.93 -2.42
N GLU A 149 2.67 3.89 -2.48
CA GLU A 149 1.85 4.95 -3.07
C GLU A 149 0.50 5.07 -2.34
N GLU A 150 -0.04 6.28 -2.32
CA GLU A 150 -1.37 6.54 -1.80
C GLU A 150 -2.42 6.19 -2.84
N ILE A 151 -3.44 5.43 -2.42
CA ILE A 151 -4.59 5.09 -3.25
C ILE A 151 -5.90 5.42 -2.53
N GLU A 152 -6.99 5.54 -3.27
CA GLU A 152 -8.33 5.76 -2.70
C GLU A 152 -8.72 4.62 -1.73
N GLN A 153 -9.37 4.97 -0.62
CA GLN A 153 -9.92 3.99 0.31
C GLN A 153 -10.89 3.04 -0.40
N GLY A 154 -10.89 1.77 0.00
CA GLY A 154 -11.80 0.77 -0.56
C GLY A 154 -11.34 0.23 -1.92
N SER A 155 -10.05 0.40 -2.23
CA SER A 155 -9.39 -0.18 -3.39
C SER A 155 -8.37 -1.24 -2.94
N CYS A 156 -8.21 -2.30 -3.74
CA CYS A 156 -7.17 -3.31 -3.55
C CYS A 156 -5.91 -3.04 -4.38
N GLY A 157 -5.84 -1.91 -5.09
CA GLY A 157 -4.74 -1.62 -6.00
C GLY A 157 -4.72 -2.50 -7.25
N ASP A 158 -3.96 -2.09 -8.27
CA ASP A 158 -3.82 -2.84 -9.52
C ASP A 158 -2.79 -3.99 -9.35
N PRO A 159 -3.19 -5.28 -9.45
CA PRO A 159 -2.26 -6.42 -9.39
C PRO A 159 -1.37 -6.56 -10.63
N GLY A 160 -1.68 -5.83 -11.71
CA GLY A 160 -1.08 -5.92 -13.03
C GLY A 160 -1.68 -7.03 -13.89
N VAL A 161 -1.01 -7.30 -15.00
CA VAL A 161 -1.33 -8.37 -15.94
C VAL A 161 -0.21 -9.42 -15.89
N PRO A 162 -0.51 -10.72 -15.91
CA PRO A 162 0.52 -11.75 -16.02
C PRO A 162 1.28 -11.64 -17.34
N ALA A 163 2.60 -11.88 -17.30
CA ALA A 163 3.38 -12.04 -18.51
C ALA A 163 2.79 -13.18 -19.37
N TYR A 164 2.73 -13.00 -20.69
CA TYR A 164 2.12 -13.97 -21.62
C TYR A 164 0.64 -14.30 -21.35
N GLY A 165 -0.07 -13.40 -20.67
CA GLY A 165 -1.50 -13.49 -20.45
C GLY A 165 -2.22 -12.16 -20.64
N ARG A 166 -3.51 -12.17 -20.34
CA ARG A 166 -4.39 -11.01 -20.38
C ARG A 166 -5.33 -11.00 -19.18
N ARG A 167 -5.81 -9.82 -18.86
CA ARG A 167 -6.78 -9.56 -17.79
C ARG A 167 -8.05 -8.94 -18.36
N GLU A 168 -9.19 -9.41 -17.89
CA GLU A 168 -10.49 -8.75 -18.04
C GLU A 168 -10.85 -8.00 -16.76
N GLY A 169 -11.35 -6.78 -16.92
CA GLY A 169 -11.66 -5.86 -15.81
C GLY A 169 -10.57 -4.81 -15.59
N SER A 170 -11.00 -3.62 -15.17
CA SER A 170 -10.16 -2.43 -15.00
C SER A 170 -10.47 -1.64 -13.72
N ARG A 171 -11.38 -2.15 -12.89
CA ARG A 171 -11.72 -1.54 -11.60
C ARG A 171 -11.17 -2.39 -10.46
N PHE A 172 -10.80 -1.72 -9.39
CA PHE A 172 -10.09 -2.32 -8.26
C PHE A 172 -10.79 -2.05 -6.93
N ARG A 173 -12.06 -1.65 -6.95
CA ARG A 173 -12.83 -1.33 -5.73
C ARG A 173 -13.35 -2.61 -5.10
N HIS A 174 -13.69 -2.56 -3.81
CA HIS A 174 -14.33 -3.67 -3.11
C HIS A 174 -15.48 -4.29 -3.91
N GLY A 175 -15.43 -5.61 -4.09
CA GLY A 175 -16.41 -6.38 -4.86
C GLY A 175 -16.11 -6.49 -6.36
N ASP A 176 -15.23 -5.66 -6.93
CA ASP A 176 -14.80 -5.82 -8.32
C ASP A 176 -14.01 -7.12 -8.47
N THR A 177 -14.19 -7.77 -9.62
CA THR A 177 -13.55 -9.06 -9.96
C THR A 177 -12.76 -8.93 -11.25
N LEU A 178 -11.52 -9.40 -11.23
CA LEU A 178 -10.64 -9.49 -12.38
C LEU A 178 -10.57 -10.95 -12.83
N LYS A 179 -10.59 -11.19 -14.15
CA LYS A 179 -10.41 -12.53 -14.74
C LYS A 179 -9.14 -12.57 -15.55
N PHE A 180 -8.46 -13.71 -15.55
CA PHE A 180 -7.19 -13.89 -16.23
C PHE A 180 -7.24 -15.05 -17.20
N GLU A 181 -6.50 -14.91 -18.30
CA GLU A 181 -6.34 -15.93 -19.32
C GLU A 181 -4.94 -15.87 -19.91
N CYS A 182 -4.35 -17.02 -20.19
CA CYS A 182 -3.04 -17.10 -20.83
C CYS A 182 -3.14 -17.17 -22.35
N GLN A 183 -2.06 -16.82 -23.04
CA GLN A 183 -1.94 -17.05 -24.48
C GLN A 183 -1.95 -18.56 -24.82
N PRO A 184 -2.29 -18.98 -26.06
CA PRO A 184 -2.50 -20.39 -26.40
C PRO A 184 -1.37 -21.37 -26.03
N ALA A 185 -0.11 -20.93 -26.06
CA ALA A 185 1.07 -21.74 -25.73
C ALA A 185 1.38 -21.85 -24.22
N PHE A 186 0.58 -21.18 -23.37
CA PHE A 186 0.82 -21.09 -21.93
C PHE A 186 -0.38 -21.62 -21.14
N GLU A 187 -0.10 -22.17 -19.97
CA GLU A 187 -1.09 -22.63 -18.99
C GLU A 187 -1.16 -21.69 -17.79
N LEU A 188 -2.37 -21.47 -17.27
CA LEU A 188 -2.62 -20.57 -16.15
C LEU A 188 -2.37 -21.30 -14.83
N VAL A 189 -1.46 -20.76 -14.03
CA VAL A 189 -1.14 -21.25 -12.69
C VAL A 189 -1.73 -20.28 -11.66
N GLY A 190 -2.67 -20.77 -10.85
CA GLY A 190 -3.36 -19.99 -9.82
C GLY A 190 -4.85 -19.83 -10.11
N GLN A 191 -5.47 -18.81 -9.54
CA GLN A 191 -6.90 -18.58 -9.68
C GLN A 191 -7.22 -17.87 -11.00
N LYS A 192 -8.21 -18.40 -11.74
CA LYS A 192 -8.70 -17.80 -12.99
C LYS A 192 -9.36 -16.43 -12.77
N ALA A 193 -9.85 -16.16 -11.56
CA ALA A 193 -10.44 -14.89 -11.19
C ALA A 193 -10.11 -14.53 -9.75
N ILE A 194 -9.97 -13.23 -9.47
CA ILE A 194 -9.74 -12.68 -8.13
C ILE A 194 -10.71 -11.53 -7.86
N THR A 195 -11.17 -11.40 -6.62
CA THR A 195 -12.13 -10.38 -6.20
C THR A 195 -11.53 -9.51 -5.12
N CYS A 196 -11.74 -8.19 -5.20
CA CYS A 196 -11.24 -7.25 -4.22
C CYS A 196 -12.09 -7.33 -2.94
N GLN A 197 -11.46 -7.68 -1.83
CA GLN A 197 -12.14 -7.94 -0.55
C GLN A 197 -12.15 -6.70 0.35
N LYS A 198 -13.01 -6.72 1.37
CA LYS A 198 -13.21 -5.57 2.29
C LYS A 198 -11.98 -5.22 3.14
N ASN A 199 -11.02 -6.13 3.26
CA ASN A 199 -9.73 -5.91 3.93
C ASN A 199 -8.69 -5.26 3.00
N ASN A 200 -9.11 -4.69 1.87
CA ASN A 200 -8.25 -4.11 0.83
C ASN A 200 -7.30 -5.11 0.14
N GLN A 201 -7.49 -6.42 0.33
CA GLN A 201 -6.68 -7.44 -0.32
C GLN A 201 -7.47 -8.16 -1.42
N TRP A 202 -6.76 -8.60 -2.46
CA TRP A 202 -7.33 -9.51 -3.46
C TRP A 202 -7.54 -10.90 -2.87
N SER A 203 -8.62 -11.58 -3.28
CA SER A 203 -8.98 -12.92 -2.79
C SER A 203 -7.93 -13.99 -3.06
N ALA A 204 -7.03 -13.77 -4.02
CA ALA A 204 -5.87 -14.61 -4.28
C ALA A 204 -4.78 -13.78 -4.98
N LYS A 205 -3.56 -14.34 -5.01
CA LYS A 205 -2.41 -13.81 -5.74
C LYS A 205 -2.72 -13.68 -7.24
N LYS A 206 -2.04 -12.75 -7.92
CA LYS A 206 -2.11 -12.68 -9.38
C LYS A 206 -1.60 -14.01 -9.96
N PRO A 207 -2.35 -14.68 -10.85
CA PRO A 207 -1.90 -15.94 -11.44
C PRO A 207 -0.70 -15.71 -12.37
N GLY A 208 0.07 -16.76 -12.62
CA GLY A 208 1.14 -16.80 -13.62
C GLY A 208 0.71 -17.53 -14.88
N CYS A 209 1.38 -17.25 -15.99
CA CYS A 209 1.29 -18.07 -17.20
C CYS A 209 2.64 -18.75 -17.42
N VAL A 210 2.63 -20.09 -17.44
CA VAL A 210 3.83 -20.91 -17.65
C VAL A 210 3.74 -21.65 -18.99
N CYS A 211 4.87 -21.95 -19.62
CA CYS A 211 4.87 -22.71 -20.87
C CYS A 211 4.22 -24.09 -20.64
N LYS A 212 3.38 -24.49 -21.60
CA LYS A 212 2.86 -25.86 -21.68
C LYS A 212 3.93 -26.86 -22.06
#